data_AF-A0AAD5Q8I8-F1
#
_entry.id   AF-A0AAD5Q8I8-F1
#
_cell.length_a   1.000
_cell.length_b   1.000
_cell.length_c   1.000
_cell.angle_alpha   90.00
_cell.angle_beta   90.00
_cell.angle_gamma   90.00
#
_symmetry.space_group_name_H-M   'P 1'
#
loop_
_entity.id
_entity.type
_entity.pdbx_description
1 polymer ?
#
loop_
_entity_poly.entity_id
_entity_poly.type
_entity_poly.pdbx_seq_one_letter_code
_entity_poly.pdbx_strand_id
1 'polypeptide(L)'
;MKRWIHVAMASDDDDGDNDRAEAQCVWWYEGTSDLMVESAIRMLLQLPRDTQFLLRDNDGHLVPVTGSLPTSSMFRIVVMNGGATSSDDASGRTASGAPSRKRRRVVSQSAGDGDDEREAPRGSRGAPLSTASVAVARPRTIVDVVTKFVAVFTRPISNDDNVNFIPSSGEYSLYALYCRVFAGTSLFPKSTNAFYKITSAQGRIDRQRVMRYFQHTDAAGRIEYAEYKPEGKGPLLRRYTPVDSDEDLTLLVSAASFVDTYGLSAQDIVTQYISFLRGFRPIPKATYRAKSADKH
;
A
#
# COMPACT_ATOMS: atom_id res chain seq x y z
N MET A 1 -20.73 -0.43 -18.98
CA MET A 1 -22.04 -0.21 -18.30
C MET A 1 -22.15 1.24 -17.80
N LYS A 2 -23.36 1.83 -17.68
CA LYS A 2 -23.55 3.19 -17.10
C LYS A 2 -23.63 3.09 -15.57
N ARG A 3 -22.98 4.00 -14.85
CA ARG A 3 -22.95 4.06 -13.38
C ARG A 3 -23.32 5.46 -12.89
N TRP A 4 -23.86 5.55 -11.67
CA TRP A 4 -24.21 6.83 -11.04
C TRP A 4 -24.30 6.76 -9.53
N ILE A 5 -24.12 7.90 -8.86
CA ILE A 5 -24.34 8.10 -7.42
C ILE A 5 -25.00 9.45 -7.18
N HIS A 6 -25.56 9.62 -5.97
CA HIS A 6 -26.02 10.90 -5.45
C HIS A 6 -25.00 11.43 -4.44
N VAL A 7 -24.57 12.68 -4.57
CA VAL A 7 -23.63 13.35 -3.66
C VAL A 7 -24.25 14.62 -3.11
N ALA A 8 -24.15 14.82 -1.80
CA ALA A 8 -24.61 16.04 -1.12
C ALA A 8 -23.48 16.59 -0.23
N MET A 9 -23.48 17.89 0.06
CA MET A 9 -22.58 18.44 1.08
C MET A 9 -23.00 17.93 2.47
N ALA A 10 -22.04 17.65 3.35
CA ALA A 10 -22.36 17.48 4.76
C ALA A 10 -22.79 18.83 5.35
N SER A 11 -23.99 18.92 5.91
CA SER A 11 -24.39 20.04 6.76
C SER A 11 -23.70 19.89 8.13
N ASP A 12 -23.17 20.97 8.67
CA ASP A 12 -22.56 20.99 10.00
C ASP A 12 -23.61 21.09 11.12
N ASP A 13 -24.87 21.35 10.78
CA ASP A 13 -25.97 21.50 11.72
C ASP A 13 -26.76 20.18 11.87
N ASP A 14 -26.61 19.56 13.05
CA ASP A 14 -27.38 18.40 13.52
C ASP A 14 -28.61 18.86 14.32
N ASP A 15 -29.30 19.89 13.83
CA ASP A 15 -30.57 20.35 14.40
C ASP A 15 -31.71 19.79 13.56
N GLY A 16 -32.04 18.52 13.81
CA GLY A 16 -33.39 17.96 13.93
C GLY A 16 -34.49 18.16 12.87
N ASP A 17 -34.44 19.12 11.95
CA ASP A 17 -35.51 19.34 10.99
C ASP A 17 -34.99 20.11 9.75
N ASN A 18 -35.05 19.41 8.61
CA ASN A 18 -34.98 19.95 7.25
C ASN A 18 -33.64 20.51 6.72
N ASP A 19 -32.67 19.64 6.46
CA ASP A 19 -31.65 19.90 5.41
C ASP A 19 -31.33 18.64 4.61
N ARG A 20 -32.21 18.33 3.64
CA ARG A 20 -31.77 17.62 2.44
C ARG A 20 -30.92 18.61 1.64
N ALA A 21 -29.64 18.76 2.00
CA ALA A 21 -28.66 19.31 1.07
C ALA A 21 -28.89 18.65 -0.30
N GLU A 22 -29.20 19.44 -1.33
CA GLU A 22 -29.68 18.94 -2.61
C GLU A 22 -28.68 17.94 -3.19
N ALA A 23 -29.03 16.66 -3.13
CA ALA A 23 -28.14 15.60 -3.55
C ALA A 23 -28.04 15.61 -5.09
N GLN A 24 -26.88 15.98 -5.59
CA GLN A 24 -26.62 16.07 -7.02
C GLN A 24 -26.21 14.72 -7.58
N CYS A 25 -26.69 14.38 -8.78
CA CYS A 25 -26.43 13.09 -9.39
C CYS A 25 -25.22 13.16 -10.34
N VAL A 26 -24.24 12.30 -10.10
CA VAL A 26 -23.04 12.17 -10.95
C VAL A 26 -23.16 10.89 -11.74
N TRP A 27 -22.95 10.95 -13.07
CA TRP A 27 -23.03 9.79 -13.96
C TRP A 27 -21.70 9.59 -14.68
N TRP A 28 -21.31 8.33 -14.88
CA TRP A 28 -20.13 7.98 -15.68
C TRP A 28 -20.30 6.61 -16.34
N TYR A 29 -19.36 6.25 -17.20
CA TYR A 29 -19.28 4.93 -17.80
C TYR A 29 -18.25 4.07 -17.07
N GLU A 30 -18.52 2.79 -16.96
CA GLU A 30 -17.54 1.80 -16.50
C GLU A 30 -16.19 1.95 -17.22
N GLY A 31 -15.09 1.89 -16.47
CA GLY A 31 -13.74 2.20 -16.97
C GLY A 31 -13.35 3.68 -16.89
N THR A 32 -14.27 4.57 -16.49
CA THR A 32 -13.92 5.96 -16.15
C THR A 32 -13.01 5.98 -14.92
N SER A 33 -11.90 6.71 -15.01
CA SER A 33 -10.91 6.79 -13.94
C SER A 33 -11.46 7.50 -12.69
N ASP A 34 -10.93 7.11 -11.53
CA ASP A 34 -11.32 7.70 -10.24
C ASP A 34 -11.13 9.22 -10.23
N LEU A 35 -10.05 9.71 -10.85
CA LEU A 35 -9.75 11.13 -10.99
C LEU A 35 -10.81 11.89 -11.80
N MET A 36 -11.35 11.28 -12.85
CA MET A 36 -12.41 11.91 -13.65
C MET A 36 -13.72 11.97 -12.86
N VAL A 37 -14.04 10.95 -12.08
CA VAL A 37 -15.23 10.95 -11.22
C VAL A 37 -15.07 11.99 -10.10
N GLU A 38 -13.89 12.08 -9.49
CA GLU A 38 -13.58 13.11 -8.49
C GLU A 38 -13.67 14.51 -9.09
N SER A 39 -13.11 14.72 -10.27
CA SER A 39 -13.19 16.00 -10.97
C SER A 39 -14.63 16.34 -11.33
N ALA A 40 -15.47 15.36 -11.71
CA ALA A 40 -16.88 15.58 -11.99
C ALA A 40 -17.65 16.00 -10.73
N ILE A 41 -17.43 15.34 -9.61
CA ILE A 41 -18.01 15.72 -8.31
C ILE A 41 -17.57 17.13 -7.92
N ARG A 42 -16.27 17.44 -8.06
CA ARG A 42 -15.71 18.75 -7.77
C ARG A 42 -16.37 19.85 -8.60
N MET A 43 -16.52 19.65 -9.91
CA MET A 43 -17.21 20.60 -10.78
C MET A 43 -18.69 20.75 -10.41
N LEU A 44 -19.37 19.63 -10.16
CA LEU A 44 -20.80 19.59 -9.87
C LEU A 44 -21.14 20.34 -8.57
N LEU A 45 -20.32 20.14 -7.54
CA LEU A 45 -20.48 20.77 -6.23
C LEU A 45 -19.69 22.07 -6.07
N GLN A 46 -19.09 22.58 -7.16
CA GLN A 46 -18.28 23.80 -7.20
C GLN A 46 -17.19 23.87 -6.12
N LEU A 47 -16.59 22.72 -5.79
CA LEU A 47 -15.53 22.65 -4.80
C LEU A 47 -14.23 23.24 -5.37
N PRO A 48 -13.43 23.97 -4.56
CA PRO A 48 -12.12 24.45 -4.97
C PRO A 48 -11.20 23.32 -5.48
N ARG A 49 -10.27 23.67 -6.39
CA ARG A 49 -9.37 22.70 -7.04
C ARG A 49 -8.50 21.92 -6.07
N ASP A 50 -8.15 22.53 -4.95
CA ASP A 50 -7.24 21.93 -3.96
C ASP A 50 -8.00 21.35 -2.76
N THR A 51 -9.34 21.38 -2.79
CA THR A 51 -10.17 20.78 -1.76
C THR A 51 -9.98 19.26 -1.75
N GLN A 52 -9.41 18.76 -0.67
CA GLN A 52 -9.39 17.34 -0.36
C GLN A 52 -10.71 16.98 0.30
N PHE A 53 -11.38 15.96 -0.23
CA PHE A 53 -12.65 15.52 0.32
C PHE A 53 -12.80 14.00 0.19
N LEU A 54 -13.66 13.43 1.03
CA LEU A 54 -14.10 12.05 0.94
C LEU A 54 -15.62 11.98 0.83
N LEU A 55 -16.11 10.80 0.48
CA LEU A 55 -17.52 10.47 0.52
C LEU A 55 -17.82 9.72 1.81
N ARG A 56 -18.84 10.12 2.53
CA ARG A 56 -19.43 9.38 3.66
C ARG A 56 -20.62 8.61 3.13
N ASP A 57 -20.61 7.29 3.27
CA ASP A 57 -21.76 6.46 2.92
C ASP A 57 -22.88 6.56 3.97
N ASN A 58 -24.03 5.94 3.69
CA ASN A 58 -25.19 5.92 4.60
C ASN A 58 -24.89 5.26 5.96
N ASP A 59 -23.82 4.47 6.06
CA ASP A 59 -23.40 3.82 7.31
C ASP A 59 -22.40 4.70 8.11
N GLY A 60 -22.11 5.91 7.61
CA GLY A 60 -21.15 6.82 8.23
C GLY A 60 -19.68 6.53 7.88
N HIS A 61 -19.40 5.58 6.98
CA HIS A 61 -18.04 5.25 6.60
C HIS A 61 -17.51 6.20 5.54
N LEU A 62 -16.27 6.67 5.74
CA LEU A 62 -15.54 7.47 4.78
C LEU A 62 -14.89 6.57 3.71
N VAL A 63 -15.18 6.86 2.45
CA VAL A 63 -14.67 6.18 1.26
C VAL A 63 -14.17 7.23 0.25
N PRO A 64 -13.17 6.89 -0.59
CA PRO A 64 -12.70 7.77 -1.64
C PRO A 64 -13.71 7.83 -2.78
N VAL A 65 -13.55 8.83 -3.63
CA VAL A 65 -14.24 8.82 -4.92
C VAL A 65 -13.62 7.72 -5.79
N THR A 66 -14.45 6.81 -6.29
CA THR A 66 -14.03 5.79 -7.25
C THR A 66 -15.09 5.55 -8.32
N GLY A 67 -14.65 5.25 -9.54
CA GLY A 67 -15.52 4.77 -10.63
C GLY A 67 -16.20 3.43 -10.32
N SER A 68 -15.76 2.75 -9.25
CA SER A 68 -16.32 1.49 -8.77
C SER A 68 -17.42 1.63 -7.70
N LEU A 69 -17.84 2.86 -7.36
CA LEU A 69 -18.86 3.10 -6.34
C LEU A 69 -20.19 2.39 -6.65
N PRO A 70 -20.89 1.85 -5.65
CA PRO A 70 -22.18 1.19 -5.84
C PRO A 70 -23.18 2.14 -6.50
N THR A 71 -23.78 1.68 -7.59
CA THR A 71 -24.71 2.50 -8.37
C THR A 71 -25.97 2.81 -7.57
N SER A 72 -26.54 3.99 -7.79
CA SER A 72 -27.75 4.47 -7.11
C SER A 72 -27.61 4.68 -5.60
N SER A 73 -26.38 4.77 -5.08
CA SER A 73 -26.13 5.03 -3.66
C SER A 73 -25.97 6.53 -3.37
N MET A 74 -26.33 6.93 -2.15
CA MET A 74 -26.18 8.29 -1.64
C MET A 74 -24.90 8.41 -0.81
N PHE A 75 -24.19 9.51 -1.01
CA PHE A 75 -22.98 9.84 -0.27
C PHE A 75 -23.01 11.31 0.17
N ARG A 76 -22.41 11.60 1.33
CA ARG A 76 -22.17 12.98 1.79
C ARG A 76 -20.70 13.34 1.62
N ILE A 77 -20.40 14.53 1.10
CA ILE A 77 -19.05 15.04 0.98
C ILE A 77 -18.57 15.47 2.35
N VAL A 78 -17.43 14.94 2.77
CA VAL A 78 -16.72 15.37 3.96
C VAL A 78 -15.43 16.04 3.49
N VAL A 79 -15.40 17.36 3.59
CA VAL A 79 -14.22 18.15 3.27
C VAL A 79 -13.17 17.93 4.37
N MET A 80 -11.98 17.52 3.95
CA MET A 80 -10.84 17.40 4.84
C MET A 80 -10.18 18.76 4.93
N ASN A 81 -10.61 19.57 5.90
CA ASN A 81 -9.86 20.78 6.23
C ASN A 81 -8.49 20.36 6.78
N GLY A 82 -7.49 20.32 5.91
CA GLY A 82 -6.12 20.46 6.34
C GLY A 82 -6.05 21.79 7.10
N GLY A 83 -5.54 21.77 8.32
CA GLY A 83 -5.34 22.99 9.11
C GLY A 83 -4.48 23.99 8.34
N ALA A 84 -5.13 24.84 7.56
CA ALA A 84 -4.62 26.13 7.16
C ALA A 84 -5.00 27.07 8.30
N THR A 85 -4.00 27.48 9.06
CA THR A 85 -4.08 28.67 9.89
C THR A 85 -4.56 29.84 9.03
N SER A 86 -5.85 30.15 9.11
CA SER A 86 -6.35 31.49 8.86
C SER A 86 -5.99 32.32 10.09
N SER A 87 -5.08 33.26 9.90
CA SER A 87 -5.23 34.58 10.50
C SER A 87 -4.80 35.55 9.41
N ASP A 88 -5.80 36.08 8.72
CA ASP A 88 -5.67 37.40 8.12
C ASP A 88 -5.42 38.39 9.25
N ASP A 89 -4.42 39.25 9.09
CA ASP A 89 -4.68 40.67 9.28
C ASP A 89 -3.73 41.49 8.41
N ALA A 90 -4.34 42.33 7.58
CA ALA A 90 -3.69 43.17 6.60
C ALA A 90 -3.14 44.44 7.26
N SER A 91 -1.91 44.85 6.91
CA SER A 91 -1.56 46.26 6.66
C SER A 91 -0.11 46.44 6.18
N GLY A 92 0.05 47.09 5.02
CA GLY A 92 1.02 48.19 4.90
C GLY A 92 2.46 47.91 4.46
N ARG A 93 2.65 47.88 3.13
CA ARG A 93 3.70 48.58 2.35
C ARG A 93 5.21 48.34 2.62
N THR A 94 5.85 48.10 1.46
CA THR A 94 7.16 48.61 0.98
C THR A 94 8.48 47.92 1.38
N ALA A 95 9.13 47.45 0.30
CA ALA A 95 10.52 47.65 -0.08
C ALA A 95 11.57 46.55 0.23
N SER A 96 12.13 46.07 -0.89
CA SER A 96 13.55 45.80 -1.16
C SER A 96 14.27 44.68 -0.40
N GLY A 97 14.84 43.75 -1.17
CA GLY A 97 15.93 42.88 -0.70
C GLY A 97 16.08 41.59 -1.50
N ALA A 98 16.96 41.60 -2.49
CA ALA A 98 17.32 40.47 -3.36
C ALA A 98 18.05 39.33 -2.58
N PRO A 99 18.28 38.15 -3.20
CA PRO A 99 18.26 36.84 -2.54
C PRO A 99 19.63 36.39 -2.04
N SER A 100 19.66 35.50 -1.04
CA SER A 100 20.86 34.70 -0.76
C SER A 100 20.65 33.48 0.14
N ARG A 101 21.06 32.33 -0.42
CA ARG A 101 21.83 31.21 0.16
C ARG A 101 21.17 29.83 0.15
N LYS A 102 21.34 29.17 -1.00
CA LYS A 102 21.70 27.74 -1.07
C LYS A 102 22.96 27.51 -0.22
N ARG A 103 22.92 26.63 0.80
CA ARG A 103 24.13 25.97 1.31
C ARG A 103 24.25 24.58 0.71
N ARG A 104 25.47 24.37 0.24
CA ARG A 104 25.95 23.37 -0.70
C ARG A 104 26.71 22.29 0.08
N ARG A 105 26.49 21.06 -0.38
CA ARG A 105 27.28 19.84 -0.27
C ARG A 105 28.79 20.09 -0.04
N VAL A 106 29.34 19.50 1.01
CA VAL A 106 30.80 19.39 1.22
C VAL A 106 31.22 17.98 0.79
N VAL A 107 32.00 17.95 -0.29
CA VAL A 107 32.89 16.87 -0.69
C VAL A 107 34.27 17.26 -0.15
N SER A 108 34.91 16.36 0.59
CA SER A 108 36.26 16.57 1.12
C SER A 108 37.24 15.73 0.29
N GLN A 109 38.02 16.40 -0.57
CA GLN A 109 39.29 15.90 -1.12
C GLN A 109 40.20 17.10 -1.39
N SER A 110 41.37 17.09 -0.77
CA SER A 110 42.63 17.73 -1.19
C SER A 110 43.67 17.38 -0.13
N ALA A 111 44.63 16.52 -0.45
CA ALA A 111 45.91 16.86 -1.07
C ALA A 111 46.94 17.30 0.00
N GLY A 112 47.91 16.43 0.23
CA GLY A 112 49.13 16.69 0.98
C GLY A 112 50.29 16.22 0.11
N ASP A 113 51.11 17.19 -0.25
CA ASP A 113 52.28 17.18 -1.14
C ASP A 113 53.52 16.65 -0.41
N GLY A 114 54.46 16.03 -1.13
CA GLY A 114 55.72 15.54 -0.58
C GLY A 114 56.45 14.56 -1.50
N ASP A 115 57.27 15.10 -2.40
CA ASP A 115 58.32 14.40 -3.15
C ASP A 115 59.48 13.98 -2.21
N ASP A 116 60.04 12.76 -2.37
CA ASP A 116 61.32 12.52 -3.07
C ASP A 116 61.81 11.04 -2.97
N GLU A 117 62.57 10.65 -3.99
CA GLU A 117 63.57 9.57 -4.17
C GLU A 117 63.23 8.05 -4.17
N ARG A 118 63.49 7.47 -5.37
CA ARG A 118 64.28 6.25 -5.71
C ARG A 118 63.99 4.91 -5.03
N GLU A 119 63.56 3.92 -5.83
CA GLU A 119 64.40 2.84 -6.43
C GLU A 119 63.52 1.68 -6.93
N ALA A 120 63.81 1.15 -8.12
CA ALA A 120 63.29 -0.15 -8.57
C ALA A 120 64.21 -1.26 -8.06
N PRO A 121 63.70 -2.49 -7.83
CA PRO A 121 64.00 -3.50 -8.83
C PRO A 121 62.89 -4.53 -9.09
N ARG A 122 63.04 -5.15 -10.26
CA ARG A 122 62.30 -6.28 -10.84
C ARG A 122 62.20 -7.48 -9.88
N GLY A 123 61.06 -8.16 -9.91
CA GLY A 123 60.90 -9.48 -9.28
C GLY A 123 59.61 -10.19 -9.69
N SER A 124 59.74 -11.14 -10.60
CA SER A 124 58.74 -12.11 -11.04
C SER A 124 58.05 -12.86 -9.90
N ARG A 125 56.73 -13.07 -9.97
CA ARG A 125 56.08 -14.39 -9.81
C ARG A 125 54.56 -14.31 -9.98
N GLY A 126 54.07 -15.09 -10.94
CA GLY A 126 52.65 -15.36 -11.11
C GLY A 126 52.05 -16.10 -9.90
N ALA A 127 50.81 -15.77 -9.60
CA ALA A 127 49.92 -16.57 -8.76
C ALA A 127 48.48 -16.39 -9.28
N PRO A 128 47.64 -17.42 -9.13
CA PRO A 128 46.62 -17.78 -10.12
C PRO A 128 45.33 -16.96 -9.99
N LEU A 129 44.57 -16.95 -11.09
CA LEU A 129 43.18 -16.51 -11.14
C LEU A 129 42.38 -17.24 -10.05
N SER A 130 42.11 -16.52 -8.97
CA SER A 130 41.07 -16.89 -8.01
C SER A 130 39.73 -16.67 -8.69
N THR A 131 39.04 -17.75 -9.01
CA THR A 131 37.62 -17.74 -9.37
C THR A 131 36.86 -17.13 -8.21
N ALA A 132 36.56 -15.83 -8.33
CA ALA A 132 35.66 -15.15 -7.42
C ALA A 132 34.29 -15.83 -7.53
N SER A 133 34.03 -16.78 -6.63
CA SER A 133 32.68 -17.23 -6.32
C SER A 133 31.88 -15.97 -6.01
N VAL A 134 30.86 -15.67 -6.80
CA VAL A 134 29.89 -14.61 -6.51
C VAL A 134 29.18 -15.02 -5.21
N ALA A 135 29.78 -14.66 -4.08
CA ALA A 135 29.17 -14.81 -2.78
C ALA A 135 28.00 -13.84 -2.75
N VAL A 136 26.80 -14.38 -3.01
CA VAL A 136 25.54 -13.68 -2.80
C VAL A 136 25.56 -13.20 -1.34
N ALA A 137 25.71 -11.89 -1.15
CA ALA A 137 25.83 -11.29 0.16
C ALA A 137 24.62 -11.71 1.02
N ARG A 138 24.90 -12.47 2.08
CA ARG A 138 23.90 -12.93 3.04
C ARG A 138 23.17 -11.70 3.58
N PRO A 139 21.84 -11.58 3.42
CA PRO A 139 21.10 -10.52 4.09
C PRO A 139 21.15 -10.83 5.59
N ARG A 140 21.82 -9.99 6.38
CA ARG A 140 22.11 -10.31 7.79
C ARG A 140 21.00 -9.90 8.76
N THR A 141 20.00 -9.14 8.30
CA THR A 141 18.99 -8.55 9.19
C THR A 141 17.58 -9.02 8.88
N ILE A 142 16.72 -9.06 9.91
CA ILE A 142 15.27 -9.28 9.76
C ILE A 142 14.64 -8.26 8.78
N VAL A 143 15.19 -7.05 8.71
CA VAL A 143 14.75 -6.01 7.79
C VAL A 143 14.95 -6.43 6.33
N ASP A 144 16.10 -7.02 6.01
CA ASP A 144 16.40 -7.47 4.66
C ASP A 144 15.51 -8.66 4.25
N VAL A 145 15.30 -9.61 5.17
CA VAL A 145 14.44 -10.77 4.95
C VAL A 145 13.00 -10.34 4.71
N VAL A 146 12.45 -9.48 5.58
CA VAL A 146 11.10 -8.94 5.42
C VAL A 146 11.00 -8.17 4.10
N THR A 147 12.01 -7.38 3.75
CA THR A 147 12.04 -6.63 2.48
C THR A 147 11.99 -7.55 1.27
N LYS A 148 12.86 -8.57 1.21
CA LYS A 148 12.85 -9.57 0.13
C LYS A 148 11.53 -10.35 0.08
N PHE A 149 11.03 -10.75 1.25
CA PHE A 149 9.77 -11.45 1.37
C PHE A 149 8.61 -10.62 0.79
N VAL A 150 8.49 -9.35 1.16
CA VAL A 150 7.47 -8.46 0.60
C VAL A 150 7.66 -8.33 -0.92
N ALA A 151 8.88 -8.16 -1.41
CA ALA A 151 9.15 -8.02 -2.84
C ALA A 151 8.76 -9.28 -3.66
N VAL A 152 8.95 -10.48 -3.10
CA VAL A 152 8.66 -11.76 -3.77
C VAL A 152 7.16 -12.08 -3.76
N PHE A 153 6.53 -12.04 -2.58
CA PHE A 153 5.15 -12.53 -2.41
C PHE A 153 4.08 -11.48 -2.66
N THR A 154 4.47 -10.25 -2.94
CA THR A 154 3.51 -9.17 -3.18
C THR A 154 3.95 -8.28 -4.33
N ARG A 155 3.01 -7.68 -5.05
CA ARG A 155 3.25 -6.73 -6.14
C ARG A 155 2.59 -5.38 -5.82
N PRO A 156 3.18 -4.25 -6.24
CA PRO A 156 2.48 -2.97 -6.21
C PRO A 156 1.16 -3.07 -6.97
N ILE A 157 0.14 -2.40 -6.47
CA ILE A 157 -1.14 -2.25 -7.16
C ILE A 157 -1.20 -0.91 -7.88
N SER A 158 -1.90 -0.87 -9.01
CA SER A 158 -2.21 0.38 -9.69
C SER A 158 -3.21 1.19 -8.87
N ASN A 159 -3.30 2.49 -9.14
CA ASN A 159 -4.29 3.36 -8.49
C ASN A 159 -5.73 2.88 -8.73
N ASP A 160 -5.97 2.19 -9.85
CA ASP A 160 -7.30 1.70 -10.25
C ASP A 160 -7.61 0.28 -9.72
N ASP A 161 -6.65 -0.42 -9.09
CA ASP A 161 -6.88 -1.75 -8.50
C ASP A 161 -7.42 -1.59 -7.08
N ASN A 162 -8.74 -1.41 -7.01
CA ASN A 162 -9.46 -1.19 -5.77
C ASN A 162 -9.92 -2.50 -5.09
N VAL A 163 -9.50 -3.68 -5.54
CA VAL A 163 -10.07 -4.96 -5.06
C VAL A 163 -9.04 -5.88 -4.44
N ASN A 164 -7.77 -5.83 -4.87
CA ASN A 164 -6.80 -6.89 -4.52
C ASN A 164 -5.85 -6.56 -3.36
N PHE A 165 -6.21 -5.66 -2.45
CA PHE A 165 -5.34 -5.27 -1.35
C PHE A 165 -5.11 -6.41 -0.36
N ILE A 166 -3.91 -6.43 0.21
CA ILE A 166 -3.60 -7.27 1.36
C ILE A 166 -4.21 -6.64 2.63
N PRO A 167 -5.03 -7.37 3.41
CA PRO A 167 -5.59 -6.84 4.65
C PRO A 167 -4.48 -6.55 5.68
N SER A 168 -4.71 -5.54 6.52
CA SER A 168 -3.73 -5.14 7.56
C SER A 168 -3.79 -6.03 8.81
N SER A 169 -4.85 -6.79 8.99
CA SER A 169 -5.08 -7.71 10.10
C SER A 169 -5.86 -8.96 9.64
N GLY A 170 -6.02 -9.94 10.52
CA GLY A 170 -6.71 -11.19 10.22
C GLY A 170 -5.81 -12.29 9.64
N GLU A 171 -6.44 -13.43 9.36
CA GLU A 171 -5.77 -14.66 8.91
C GLU A 171 -5.06 -14.48 7.56
N TYR A 172 -5.57 -13.59 6.71
CA TYR A 172 -5.01 -13.30 5.40
C TYR A 172 -4.12 -12.05 5.36
N SER A 173 -3.67 -11.56 6.52
CA SER A 173 -2.75 -10.44 6.57
C SER A 173 -1.34 -10.83 6.12
N LEU A 174 -0.56 -9.86 5.64
CA LEU A 174 0.84 -10.10 5.27
C LEU A 174 1.66 -10.60 6.47
N TYR A 175 1.34 -10.12 7.67
CA TYR A 175 1.95 -10.59 8.91
C TYR A 175 1.62 -12.05 9.19
N ALA A 176 0.35 -12.46 9.04
CA ALA A 176 -0.04 -13.86 9.23
C ALA A 176 0.68 -14.80 8.26
N LEU A 177 0.81 -14.41 6.99
CA LEU A 177 1.61 -15.16 6.01
C LEU A 177 3.08 -15.26 6.43
N TYR A 178 3.69 -14.13 6.83
CA TYR A 178 5.09 -14.12 7.26
C TYR A 178 5.31 -15.04 8.47
N CYS A 179 4.42 -14.96 9.46
CA CYS A 179 4.47 -15.82 10.65
C CYS A 179 4.32 -17.29 10.30
N ARG A 180 3.47 -17.65 9.33
CA ARG A 180 3.31 -19.05 8.88
C ARG A 180 4.60 -19.58 8.24
N VAL A 181 5.24 -18.76 7.40
CA VAL A 181 6.46 -19.11 6.67
C VAL A 181 7.70 -19.18 7.57
N PHE A 182 7.83 -18.25 8.52
CA PHE A 182 9.02 -18.13 9.37
C PHE A 182 8.79 -18.58 10.82
N ALA A 183 7.71 -19.31 11.10
CA ALA A 183 7.42 -19.85 12.43
C ALA A 183 8.61 -20.64 12.97
N GLY A 184 8.97 -20.39 14.24
CA GLY A 184 10.06 -21.11 14.92
C GLY A 184 11.48 -20.71 14.48
N THR A 185 11.62 -19.72 13.59
CA THR A 185 12.94 -19.21 13.17
C THR A 185 13.35 -17.98 13.99
N SER A 186 14.65 -17.69 14.04
CA SER A 186 15.17 -16.44 14.63
C SER A 186 14.80 -15.18 13.82
N LEU A 187 14.18 -15.35 12.65
CA LEU A 187 13.70 -14.29 11.77
C LEU A 187 12.27 -13.88 12.08
N PHE A 188 11.64 -14.50 13.08
CA PHE A 188 10.29 -14.17 13.50
C PHE A 188 10.20 -12.72 14.03
N PRO A 189 9.20 -11.92 13.62
CA PRO A 189 9.09 -10.54 14.08
C PRO A 189 8.68 -10.50 15.55
N LYS A 190 9.24 -9.58 16.33
CA LYS A 190 8.90 -9.42 17.77
C LYS A 190 7.42 -9.05 17.99
N SER A 191 6.78 -8.42 17.01
CA SER A 191 5.35 -8.08 17.03
C SER A 191 4.85 -7.70 15.63
N THR A 192 3.52 -7.73 15.46
CA THR A 192 2.83 -7.22 14.27
C THR A 192 3.22 -5.77 13.96
N ASN A 193 3.30 -4.93 14.99
CA ASN A 193 3.74 -3.54 14.85
C ASN A 193 5.19 -3.41 14.36
N ALA A 194 6.10 -4.26 14.84
CA ALA A 194 7.49 -4.26 14.39
C ALA A 194 7.60 -4.67 12.91
N PHE A 195 6.84 -5.71 12.51
CA PHE A 195 6.76 -6.15 11.13
C PHE A 195 6.27 -5.03 10.20
N TYR A 196 5.12 -4.41 10.51
CA TYR A 196 4.57 -3.35 9.67
C TYR A 196 5.37 -2.05 9.69
N LYS A 197 6.16 -1.79 10.75
CA LYS A 197 7.16 -0.70 10.72
C LYS A 197 8.20 -0.94 9.63
N ILE A 198 8.69 -2.17 9.48
CA ILE A 198 9.67 -2.53 8.45
C ILE A 198 9.05 -2.44 7.05
N THR A 199 7.85 -2.97 6.87
CA THR A 199 7.20 -2.96 5.54
C THR A 199 6.69 -1.57 5.13
N SER A 200 6.46 -0.64 6.07
CA SER A 200 6.00 0.72 5.75
C SER A 200 6.98 1.52 4.88
N ALA A 201 8.25 1.13 4.83
CA ALA A 201 9.23 1.72 3.91
C ALA A 201 9.06 1.26 2.45
N GLN A 202 8.30 0.19 2.20
CA GLN A 202 8.17 -0.49 0.90
C GLN A 202 6.90 -0.09 0.11
N GLY A 203 6.12 0.87 0.62
CA GLY A 203 4.92 1.37 -0.06
C GLY A 203 4.17 2.40 0.77
N ARG A 204 3.52 3.37 0.09
CA ARG A 204 2.60 4.29 0.76
C ARG A 204 1.43 3.50 1.33
N ILE A 205 1.08 3.83 2.56
CA ILE A 205 -0.07 3.27 3.27
C ILE A 205 -1.26 4.17 2.96
N ASP A 206 -2.24 3.68 2.20
CA ASP A 206 -3.48 4.41 1.94
C ASP A 206 -4.62 3.80 2.74
N ARG A 207 -4.97 4.45 3.85
CA ARG A 207 -6.04 4.02 4.77
C ARG A 207 -7.42 3.99 4.11
N GLN A 208 -7.60 4.60 2.95
CA GLN A 208 -8.92 4.93 2.39
C GLN A 208 -9.35 3.98 1.27
N ARG A 209 -8.43 3.27 0.61
CA ARG A 209 -8.75 2.43 -0.57
C ARG A 209 -9.09 0.95 -0.29
N VAL A 210 -9.20 0.54 0.97
CA VAL A 210 -9.28 -0.90 1.32
C VAL A 210 -10.65 -1.50 1.06
N MET A 211 -10.68 -2.51 0.18
CA MET A 211 -11.71 -3.54 0.24
C MET A 211 -11.50 -4.41 1.48
N ARG A 212 -12.50 -4.40 2.36
CA ARG A 212 -12.47 -5.03 3.70
C ARG A 212 -13.08 -6.42 3.71
N TYR A 213 -13.69 -6.84 2.61
CA TYR A 213 -14.55 -8.01 2.56
C TYR A 213 -13.88 -9.12 1.78
N PHE A 214 -13.86 -10.30 2.39
CA PHE A 214 -13.18 -11.46 1.85
C PHE A 214 -14.12 -12.66 1.94
N GLN A 215 -14.07 -13.50 0.92
CA GLN A 215 -14.60 -14.84 0.95
C GLN A 215 -13.43 -15.76 1.32
N HIS A 216 -13.63 -16.59 2.34
CA HIS A 216 -12.69 -17.64 2.68
C HIS A 216 -13.32 -19.01 2.63
N THR A 217 -12.49 -20.01 2.34
CA THR A 217 -12.87 -21.42 2.42
C THR A 217 -12.10 -22.02 3.58
N ASP A 218 -12.81 -22.51 4.59
CA ASP A 218 -12.18 -23.14 5.75
C ASP A 218 -11.60 -24.52 5.40
N ALA A 219 -10.89 -25.13 6.36
CA ALA A 219 -10.31 -26.46 6.18
C ALA A 219 -11.35 -27.57 5.95
N ALA A 220 -12.62 -27.32 6.29
CA ALA A 220 -13.74 -28.23 6.05
C ALA A 220 -14.46 -27.96 4.71
N GLY A 221 -13.96 -27.02 3.89
CA GLY A 221 -14.54 -26.66 2.60
C GLY A 221 -15.74 -25.70 2.69
N ARG A 222 -16.05 -25.18 3.88
CA ARG A 222 -17.16 -24.23 4.09
C ARG A 222 -16.73 -22.84 3.66
N ILE A 223 -17.61 -22.19 2.92
CA ILE A 223 -17.43 -20.80 2.50
C ILE A 223 -17.92 -19.89 3.62
N GLU A 224 -17.03 -19.05 4.11
CA GLU A 224 -17.34 -17.99 5.05
C GLU A 224 -16.98 -16.63 4.45
N TYR A 225 -17.62 -15.61 4.99
CA TYR A 225 -17.50 -14.24 4.53
C TYR A 225 -17.02 -13.41 5.72
N ALA A 226 -15.85 -12.79 5.58
CA ALA A 226 -15.19 -12.05 6.65
C ALA A 226 -15.03 -10.57 6.28
N GLU A 227 -15.20 -9.70 7.27
CA GLU A 227 -14.81 -8.29 7.19
C GLU A 227 -13.56 -8.06 8.05
N TYR A 228 -12.45 -7.68 7.43
CA TYR A 228 -11.26 -7.22 8.14
C TYR A 228 -11.23 -5.69 8.16
N LYS A 229 -11.50 -5.14 9.35
CA LYS A 229 -11.41 -3.70 9.59
C LYS A 229 -9.93 -3.27 9.47
N PRO A 230 -9.64 -2.13 8.82
CA PRO A 230 -8.28 -1.61 8.77
C PRO A 230 -7.81 -1.25 10.18
N GLU A 231 -6.82 -2.00 10.68
CA GLU A 231 -6.18 -1.71 11.97
C GLU A 231 -4.81 -1.05 11.75
N GLY A 232 -4.42 -0.16 12.67
CA GLY A 232 -3.09 0.44 12.73
C GLY A 232 -2.78 1.47 11.63
N LYS A 233 -1.52 1.51 11.17
CA LYS A 233 -1.17 2.22 9.92
C LYS A 233 -1.78 1.36 8.81
N GLY A 234 -2.75 1.90 8.07
CA GLY A 234 -3.59 1.19 7.08
C GLY A 234 -2.93 0.23 6.08
N PRO A 235 -3.67 -0.23 5.08
CA PRO A 235 -3.23 -1.33 4.22
C PRO A 235 -1.90 -1.05 3.54
N LEU A 236 -1.17 -2.10 3.26
CA LEU A 236 -0.08 -2.04 2.30
C LEU A 236 -0.72 -1.92 0.91
N LEU A 237 -0.37 -0.89 0.14
CA LEU A 237 -0.83 -0.72 -1.26
C LEU A 237 -0.17 -1.75 -2.19
N ARG A 238 -0.43 -3.02 -1.91
CA ARG A 238 0.12 -4.18 -2.60
C ARG A 238 -0.93 -5.28 -2.59
N ARG A 239 -0.81 -6.16 -3.57
CA ARG A 239 -1.57 -7.40 -3.70
C ARG A 239 -0.64 -8.57 -3.61
N TYR A 240 -1.16 -9.75 -3.28
CA TYR A 240 -0.38 -10.97 -3.41
C TYR A 240 -0.01 -11.24 -4.87
N THR A 241 1.21 -11.74 -5.09
CA THR A 241 1.65 -12.23 -6.39
C THR A 241 0.74 -13.38 -6.87
N PRO A 242 0.01 -13.23 -7.98
CA PRO A 242 -0.79 -14.34 -8.50
C PRO A 242 0.12 -15.46 -9.00
N VAL A 243 -0.38 -16.70 -8.93
CA VAL A 243 0.28 -17.91 -9.44
C VAL A 243 -0.75 -18.65 -10.28
N ASP A 244 -0.82 -18.27 -11.56
CA ASP A 244 -1.87 -18.72 -12.48
C ASP A 244 -1.37 -19.83 -13.44
N SER A 245 -0.04 -20.05 -13.49
CA SER A 245 0.61 -21.01 -14.37
C SER A 245 1.81 -21.71 -13.72
N ASP A 246 2.24 -22.83 -14.31
CA ASP A 246 3.45 -23.55 -13.87
C ASP A 246 4.74 -22.73 -14.08
N GLU A 247 4.74 -21.81 -15.06
CA GLU A 247 5.82 -20.86 -15.26
C GLU A 247 5.89 -19.85 -14.11
N ASP A 248 4.75 -19.29 -13.69
CA ASP A 248 4.67 -18.39 -12.53
C ASP A 248 5.15 -19.09 -11.26
N LEU A 249 4.79 -20.37 -11.09
CA LEU A 249 5.23 -21.19 -9.98
C LEU A 249 6.76 -21.32 -9.97
N THR A 250 7.35 -21.65 -11.12
CA THR A 250 8.80 -21.81 -11.26
C THR A 250 9.55 -20.50 -10.98
N LEU A 251 9.04 -19.39 -11.51
CA LEU A 251 9.59 -18.05 -11.26
C LEU A 251 9.47 -17.66 -9.79
N LEU A 252 8.36 -17.99 -9.13
CA LEU A 252 8.15 -17.69 -7.72
C LEU A 252 9.08 -18.50 -6.82
N VAL A 253 9.27 -19.80 -7.10
CA VAL A 253 10.24 -20.64 -6.38
C VAL A 253 11.66 -20.11 -6.56
N SER A 254 12.04 -19.76 -7.80
CA SER A 254 13.34 -19.16 -8.08
C SER A 254 13.54 -17.86 -7.29
N ALA A 255 12.53 -16.97 -7.29
CA ALA A 255 12.56 -15.72 -6.53
C ALA A 255 12.60 -15.95 -5.01
N ALA A 256 11.97 -17.02 -4.51
CA ALA A 256 11.95 -17.40 -3.10
C ALA A 256 13.26 -18.02 -2.60
N SER A 257 14.19 -18.41 -3.47
CA SER A 257 15.50 -19.04 -3.11
C SER A 257 16.36 -18.24 -2.11
N PHE A 258 16.06 -16.96 -1.88
CA PHE A 258 16.71 -16.19 -0.82
C PHE A 258 16.55 -16.83 0.57
N VAL A 259 15.49 -17.62 0.78
CA VAL A 259 15.19 -18.31 2.05
C VAL A 259 16.13 -19.48 2.34
N ASP A 260 16.75 -20.05 1.30
CA ASP A 260 17.68 -21.18 1.41
C ASP A 260 18.90 -20.82 2.27
N THR A 261 19.29 -19.53 2.26
CA THR A 261 20.38 -18.99 3.09
C THR A 261 20.10 -19.02 4.61
N TYR A 262 18.87 -19.36 4.99
CA TYR A 262 18.39 -19.50 6.37
C TYR A 262 17.98 -20.94 6.71
N GLY A 263 18.27 -21.91 5.83
CA GLY A 263 17.94 -23.32 6.05
C GLY A 263 16.45 -23.64 5.85
N LEU A 264 15.72 -22.79 5.13
CA LEU A 264 14.34 -23.02 4.74
C LEU A 264 14.30 -23.45 3.28
N SER A 265 13.32 -24.28 2.91
CA SER A 265 13.10 -24.71 1.52
C SER A 265 12.24 -23.69 0.78
N ALA A 266 12.75 -23.12 -0.32
CA ALA A 266 11.95 -22.27 -1.20
C ALA A 266 10.67 -22.96 -1.69
N GLN A 267 10.74 -24.26 -1.99
CA GLN A 267 9.59 -25.05 -2.43
C GLN A 267 8.50 -25.14 -1.35
N ASP A 268 8.89 -25.37 -0.10
CA ASP A 268 7.96 -25.50 1.02
C ASP A 268 7.27 -24.17 1.30
N ILE A 269 8.03 -23.07 1.23
CA ILE A 269 7.51 -21.73 1.42
C ILE A 269 6.51 -21.35 0.34
N VAL A 270 6.83 -21.63 -0.94
CA VAL A 270 5.89 -21.38 -2.04
C VAL A 270 4.64 -22.26 -1.92
N THR A 271 4.78 -23.50 -1.46
CA THR A 271 3.64 -24.39 -1.18
C THR A 271 2.75 -23.82 -0.08
N GLN A 272 3.33 -23.32 1.02
CA GLN A 272 2.58 -22.66 2.08
C GLN A 272 1.90 -21.37 1.59
N TYR A 273 2.57 -20.61 0.74
CA TYR A 273 2.03 -19.40 0.13
C TYR A 273 0.82 -19.70 -0.76
N ILE A 274 0.90 -20.70 -1.64
CA ILE A 274 -0.22 -21.09 -2.49
C ILE A 274 -1.37 -21.61 -1.65
N SER A 275 -1.09 -22.45 -0.66
CA SER A 275 -2.11 -22.92 0.28
C SER A 275 -2.79 -21.77 1.03
N PHE A 276 -2.03 -20.74 1.39
CA PHE A 276 -2.55 -19.54 2.02
C PHE A 276 -3.46 -18.74 1.07
N LEU A 277 -3.10 -18.62 -0.21
CA LEU A 277 -3.92 -17.89 -1.19
C LEU A 277 -5.20 -18.61 -1.61
N ARG A 278 -5.24 -19.95 -1.56
CA ARG A 278 -6.45 -20.72 -1.93
C ARG A 278 -7.69 -20.32 -1.14
N GLY A 279 -7.52 -19.89 0.11
CA GLY A 279 -8.60 -19.40 0.96
C GLY A 279 -8.85 -17.89 0.84
N PHE A 280 -8.06 -17.16 0.05
CA PHE A 280 -8.13 -15.69 0.00
C PHE A 280 -8.79 -15.20 -1.28
N ARG A 281 -10.06 -14.79 -1.21
CA ARG A 281 -10.73 -14.12 -2.32
C ARG A 281 -11.33 -12.80 -1.88
N PRO A 282 -10.77 -11.65 -2.29
CA PRO A 282 -11.41 -10.36 -2.10
C PRO A 282 -12.78 -10.32 -2.79
N ILE A 283 -13.79 -9.76 -2.15
CA ILE A 283 -15.16 -9.67 -2.67
C ILE A 283 -15.76 -8.27 -2.51
N PRO A 284 -16.67 -7.85 -3.39
CA PRO A 284 -17.47 -6.63 -3.22
C PRO A 284 -18.24 -6.58 -1.89
N LYS A 285 -18.39 -5.36 -1.31
CA LYS A 285 -19.27 -5.10 -0.13
C LYS A 285 -20.69 -5.63 -0.37
N ALA A 286 -21.22 -5.48 -1.58
CA ALA A 286 -22.53 -5.99 -1.96
C ALA A 286 -22.63 -7.52 -1.84
N THR A 287 -21.60 -8.24 -2.26
CA THR A 287 -21.53 -9.71 -2.14
C THR A 287 -21.49 -10.14 -0.68
N TYR A 288 -20.69 -9.45 0.15
CA TYR A 288 -20.65 -9.70 1.59
C TYR A 288 -22.02 -9.51 2.23
N ARG A 289 -22.68 -8.37 1.96
CA ARG A 289 -24.01 -8.05 2.51
C ARG A 289 -25.08 -9.07 2.13
N ALA A 290 -25.15 -9.45 0.86
CA ALA A 290 -26.10 -10.44 0.38
C ALA A 290 -25.95 -11.76 1.15
N LYS A 291 -24.71 -12.17 1.42
CA LYS A 291 -24.40 -13.44 2.08
C LYS A 291 -24.42 -13.39 3.60
N SER A 292 -24.20 -12.23 4.20
CA SER A 292 -24.38 -12.04 5.64
C SER A 292 -25.85 -11.93 6.03
N ALA A 293 -26.71 -11.43 5.14
CA ALA A 293 -28.16 -11.33 5.37
C ALA A 293 -28.83 -12.72 5.37
N ASP A 294 -28.35 -13.67 4.56
CA ASP A 294 -28.86 -15.06 4.52
C ASP A 294 -28.61 -15.85 5.83
N LYS A 295 -27.84 -15.31 6.79
CA LYS A 295 -27.54 -15.96 8.08
C LYS A 295 -28.50 -15.57 9.22
N HIS A 296 -29.45 -14.66 8.97
CA HIS A 296 -30.45 -14.19 9.94
C HIS A 296 -31.86 -14.40 9.42
#